data_AF-E1QLX2-F1
#
_entry.id   AF-E1QLX2-F1
#
_cell.length_a   1.000
_cell.length_b   1.000
_cell.length_c   1.000
_cell.angle_alpha   90.00
_cell.angle_beta   90.00
_cell.angle_gamma   90.00
#
_symmetry.space_group_name_H-M   'P 1'
#
loop_
_entity.id
_entity.type
_entity.pdbx_description
1 polymer ?
#
loop_
_entity_poly.entity_id
_entity_poly.type
_entity_poly.pdbx_seq_one_letter_code
_entity_poly.pdbx_strand_id
1 'polypeptide(L)'
;MIEVRFHGRGGQGAVTSAELMAQAAIAEGKYAQAFPSFGPERRGAPLQAFLRISDEQIRLREKIYEPDVVVVLDPSLLATGNVNAGLKPDGVLVVNSAKNVEAVRGECQFNGRTAIVDASKIAEEELGVPITNTTMLGALLKAAGHVDLKAIEKPLAARFGRIAEKNLRALKRAYEETVIEE
;
A
#
# COMPACT_ATOMS: atom_id res chain seq x y z
N MET A 1 -16.99 -3.43 -3.86
CA MET A 1 -16.15 -2.62 -2.95
C MET A 1 -14.87 -3.38 -2.70
N ILE A 2 -13.73 -2.70 -2.78
CA ILE A 2 -12.42 -3.22 -2.38
C ILE A 2 -12.00 -2.61 -1.05
N GLU A 3 -11.43 -3.43 -0.18
CA GLU A 3 -10.93 -3.07 1.13
C GLU A 3 -9.42 -3.38 1.23
N VAL A 4 -8.63 -2.34 1.48
CA VAL A 4 -7.17 -2.41 1.56
C VAL A 4 -6.71 -2.04 2.96
N ARG A 5 -5.83 -2.88 3.54
CA ARG A 5 -5.18 -2.62 4.83
C ARG A 5 -3.69 -2.43 4.66
N PHE A 6 -3.22 -1.22 4.95
CA PHE A 6 -1.81 -0.87 4.98
C PHE A 6 -1.23 -1.16 6.35
N HIS A 7 -0.03 -1.74 6.37
CA HIS A 7 0.82 -1.89 7.55
C HIS A 7 2.13 -1.15 7.31
N GLY A 8 2.54 -0.38 8.30
CA GLY A 8 3.83 0.31 8.31
C GLY A 8 4.14 0.80 9.71
N ARG A 9 5.18 1.61 9.84
CA ARG A 9 5.56 2.27 11.09
C ARG A 9 5.24 3.75 11.07
N GLY A 10 5.05 4.35 12.23
CA GLY A 10 4.91 5.79 12.37
C GLY A 10 6.04 6.54 11.69
N GLY A 11 5.71 7.31 10.64
CA GLY A 11 6.67 8.04 9.80
C GLY A 11 6.91 7.46 8.40
N GLN A 12 6.49 6.21 8.13
CA GLN A 12 6.67 5.57 6.81
C GLN A 12 5.55 5.85 5.81
N GLY A 13 4.51 6.61 6.20
CA GLY A 13 3.54 7.14 5.25
C GLY A 13 2.36 6.25 4.86
N ALA A 14 2.03 5.19 5.62
CA ALA A 14 0.86 4.34 5.36
C ALA A 14 -0.47 5.13 5.30
N VAL A 15 -0.66 6.11 6.19
CA VAL A 15 -1.85 6.99 6.18
C VAL A 15 -1.89 7.83 4.91
N THR A 16 -0.74 8.41 4.52
CA THR A 16 -0.61 9.18 3.28
C THR A 16 -0.90 8.31 2.05
N SER A 17 -0.43 7.07 2.02
CA SER A 17 -0.70 6.13 0.93
C SER A 17 -2.20 5.85 0.78
N ALA A 18 -2.89 5.56 1.90
CA ALA A 18 -4.33 5.34 1.89
C ALA A 18 -5.11 6.59 1.43
N GLU A 19 -4.72 7.78 1.90
CA GLU A 19 -5.33 9.05 1.52
C GLU A 19 -5.16 9.36 0.02
N LEU A 20 -3.95 9.19 -0.52
CA LEU A 20 -3.66 9.42 -1.95
C LEU A 20 -4.48 8.49 -2.85
N MET A 21 -4.59 7.21 -2.48
CA MET A 21 -5.41 6.25 -3.22
C MET A 21 -6.90 6.59 -3.15
N ALA A 22 -7.39 7.05 -1.99
CA ALA A 22 -8.78 7.50 -1.88
C ALA A 22 -9.05 8.73 -2.75
N GLN A 23 -8.14 9.71 -2.76
CA GLN A 23 -8.27 10.90 -3.61
C GLN A 23 -8.23 10.53 -5.11
N ALA A 24 -7.38 9.57 -5.50
CA ALA A 24 -7.32 9.08 -6.87
C ALA A 24 -8.62 8.37 -7.28
N ALA A 25 -9.15 7.49 -6.44
CA ALA A 25 -10.43 6.83 -6.69
C ALA A 25 -11.60 7.83 -6.79
N ILE A 26 -11.61 8.86 -5.93
CA ILE A 26 -12.62 9.94 -5.98
C ILE A 26 -12.51 10.73 -7.29
N ALA A 27 -11.28 10.98 -7.77
CA ALA A 27 -11.06 11.65 -9.06
C ALA A 27 -11.59 10.85 -10.26
N GLU A 28 -11.75 9.53 -10.12
CA GLU A 28 -12.39 8.64 -11.10
C GLU A 28 -13.91 8.54 -10.94
N GLY A 29 -14.50 9.28 -9.98
CA GLY A 29 -15.94 9.24 -9.71
C GLY A 29 -16.41 8.13 -8.77
N LYS A 30 -15.48 7.43 -8.10
CA LYS A 30 -15.81 6.40 -7.12
C LYS A 30 -16.00 6.98 -5.72
N TYR A 31 -16.64 6.21 -4.85
CA TYR A 31 -16.67 6.49 -3.42
C TYR A 31 -15.44 5.89 -2.76
N ALA A 32 -14.74 6.68 -1.95
CA ALA A 32 -13.60 6.19 -1.18
C ALA A 32 -13.63 6.67 0.27
N GLN A 33 -13.06 5.85 1.15
CA GLN A 33 -12.88 6.16 2.57
C GLN A 33 -11.45 5.76 2.95
N ALA A 34 -10.68 6.67 3.54
CA ALA A 34 -9.36 6.38 4.08
C ALA A 34 -9.27 6.86 5.53
N PHE A 35 -8.72 6.03 6.41
CA PHE A 35 -8.59 6.36 7.83
C PHE A 35 -7.49 5.53 8.50
N PRO A 36 -6.81 6.10 9.51
CA PRO A 36 -5.78 5.38 10.25
C PRO A 36 -6.35 4.56 11.41
N SER A 37 -5.55 3.63 11.92
CA SER A 37 -5.70 3.01 13.24
C SER A 37 -4.34 2.92 13.91
N PHE A 38 -4.13 3.77 14.91
CA PHE A 38 -2.96 3.77 15.78
C PHE A 38 -3.37 4.07 17.22
N GLY A 39 -2.61 3.53 18.18
CA GLY A 39 -2.74 3.88 19.59
C GLY A 39 -1.97 5.16 19.96
N PRO A 40 -1.82 5.49 21.26
CA PRO A 40 -1.06 6.65 21.75
C PRO A 40 0.47 6.50 21.60
N GLU A 41 0.92 5.71 20.63
CA GLU A 41 2.29 5.21 20.53
C GLU A 41 3.23 6.24 19.88
N ARG A 42 4.54 6.05 20.11
CA ARG A 42 5.60 6.94 19.61
C ARG A 42 5.87 6.68 18.11
N ARG A 43 6.57 7.61 17.47
CA ARG A 43 7.11 7.43 16.10
C ARG A 43 7.87 6.09 16.00
N GLY A 44 7.71 5.38 14.89
CA GLY A 44 8.33 4.06 14.67
C GLY A 44 7.49 2.86 15.16
N ALA A 45 6.43 3.09 15.94
CA ALA A 45 5.51 2.01 16.31
C ALA A 45 4.73 1.49 15.11
N PRO A 46 4.41 0.18 15.06
CA PRO A 46 3.53 -0.39 14.04
C PRO A 46 2.18 0.32 14.01
N LEU A 47 1.68 0.64 12.83
CA LEU A 47 0.37 1.23 12.64
C LEU A 47 -0.31 0.65 11.42
N GLN A 48 -1.63 0.82 11.41
CA GLN A 48 -2.46 0.44 10.29
C GLN A 48 -3.11 1.67 9.66
N ALA A 49 -3.33 1.60 8.36
CA ALA A 49 -4.24 2.49 7.66
C ALA A 49 -5.17 1.68 6.78
N PHE A 50 -6.36 2.20 6.56
CA PHE A 50 -7.43 1.52 5.87
C PHE A 50 -7.88 2.35 4.68
N LEU A 51 -8.25 1.66 3.61
CA LEU A 51 -8.82 2.25 2.41
C LEU A 51 -9.98 1.37 1.94
N ARG A 52 -11.11 2.00 1.67
CA ARG A 52 -12.24 1.39 0.96
C ARG A 52 -12.46 2.13 -0.33
N ILE A 53 -12.71 1.42 -1.42
CA ILE A 53 -13.14 1.99 -2.70
C ILE A 53 -14.36 1.23 -3.21
N SER A 54 -15.39 1.96 -3.65
CA SER A 54 -16.67 1.41 -4.05
C SER A 54 -17.31 2.24 -5.16
N ASP A 55 -18.06 1.60 -6.04
CA ASP A 55 -18.91 2.28 -7.02
C ASP A 55 -20.19 2.86 -6.37
N GLU A 56 -20.51 2.42 -5.15
CA GLU A 56 -21.64 2.89 -4.36
C GLU A 56 -21.21 3.54 -3.04
N GLN A 57 -22.09 4.37 -2.46
CA GLN A 57 -21.84 5.08 -1.21
C GLN A 57 -21.41 4.15 -0.06
N ILE A 58 -20.25 4.42 0.55
CA ILE A 58 -19.72 3.66 1.69
C ILE A 58 -20.38 4.15 2.99
N ARG A 59 -21.15 3.27 3.63
CA ARG A 59 -21.81 3.55 4.93
C ARG A 59 -21.09 2.95 6.14
N LEU A 60 -20.20 1.97 5.90
CA LEU A 60 -19.45 1.30 6.96
C LEU A 60 -18.45 2.23 7.63
N ARG A 61 -18.35 2.14 8.96
CA ARG A 61 -17.49 2.98 9.83
C ARG A 61 -16.78 2.15 10.89
N GLU A 62 -16.10 1.10 10.42
CA GLU A 62 -15.36 0.17 11.25
C GLU A 62 -14.00 -0.17 10.61
N LYS A 63 -13.11 -0.81 11.37
CA LYS A 63 -11.82 -1.31 10.85
C LYS A 63 -12.04 -2.36 9.76
N ILE A 64 -11.03 -2.55 8.91
CA ILE A 64 -11.04 -3.63 7.92
C ILE A 64 -10.41 -4.87 8.56
N TYR A 65 -11.26 -5.81 8.95
CA TYR A 65 -10.86 -7.10 9.52
C TYR A 65 -10.55 -8.12 8.42
N GLU A 66 -11.31 -8.07 7.32
CA GLU A 66 -11.20 -9.00 6.19
C GLU A 66 -10.83 -8.26 4.90
N PRO A 67 -9.56 -7.83 4.72
CA PRO A 67 -9.16 -7.08 3.54
C PRO A 67 -9.08 -7.95 2.28
N ASP A 68 -9.35 -7.36 1.12
CA ASP A 68 -9.02 -7.91 -0.19
C ASP A 68 -7.52 -7.74 -0.50
N VAL A 69 -6.91 -6.69 0.05
CA VAL A 69 -5.50 -6.38 -0.18
C VAL A 69 -4.81 -5.98 1.12
N VAL A 70 -3.66 -6.57 1.40
CA VAL A 70 -2.76 -6.13 2.46
C VAL A 70 -1.52 -5.51 1.85
N VAL A 71 -1.16 -4.29 2.25
CA VAL A 71 0.08 -3.62 1.79
C VAL A 71 1.04 -3.48 2.96
N VAL A 72 2.24 -4.03 2.87
CA VAL A 72 3.27 -4.00 3.90
C VAL A 72 4.42 -3.09 3.45
N LEU A 73 4.51 -1.89 4.03
CA LEU A 73 5.55 -0.91 3.70
C LEU A 73 6.90 -1.27 4.31
N ASP A 74 6.87 -1.93 5.48
CA ASP A 74 8.05 -2.34 6.25
C ASP A 74 8.07 -3.86 6.43
N PRO A 75 8.98 -4.58 5.74
CA PRO A 75 9.04 -6.03 5.82
C PRO A 75 9.34 -6.58 7.22
N SER A 76 9.86 -5.78 8.17
CA SER A 76 10.02 -6.23 9.57
C SER A 76 8.70 -6.58 10.25
N LEU A 77 7.57 -6.10 9.71
CA LEU A 77 6.23 -6.42 10.20
C LEU A 77 5.74 -7.80 9.74
N LEU A 78 6.37 -8.45 8.76
CA LEU A 78 5.96 -9.78 8.27
C LEU A 78 5.95 -10.81 9.42
N ALA A 79 7.03 -10.84 10.21
CA ALA A 79 7.21 -11.81 11.28
C ALA A 79 6.48 -11.45 12.59
N THR A 80 6.14 -10.17 12.81
CA THR A 80 5.66 -9.68 14.12
C THR A 80 4.30 -9.01 14.08
N GLY A 81 3.82 -8.59 12.91
CA GLY A 81 2.65 -7.74 12.74
C GLY A 81 1.36 -8.49 12.41
N ASN A 82 1.39 -9.82 12.28
CA ASN A 82 0.26 -10.64 11.86
C ASN A 82 -0.44 -10.06 10.62
N VAL A 83 0.36 -9.69 9.61
CA VAL A 83 -0.06 -8.77 8.55
C VAL A 83 -1.18 -9.34 7.67
N ASN A 84 -1.17 -10.66 7.48
CA ASN A 84 -2.09 -11.47 6.69
C ASN A 84 -3.37 -11.88 7.45
N ALA A 85 -3.56 -11.46 8.71
CA ALA A 85 -4.75 -11.82 9.48
C ALA A 85 -6.07 -11.41 8.81
N GLY A 86 -6.94 -12.36 8.51
CA GLY A 86 -8.22 -12.11 7.84
C GLY A 86 -8.09 -11.72 6.37
N LEU A 87 -6.89 -11.73 5.77
CA LEU A 87 -6.77 -11.58 4.32
C LEU A 87 -7.61 -12.66 3.65
N LYS A 88 -8.50 -12.25 2.75
CA LYS A 88 -9.44 -13.17 2.07
C LYS A 88 -8.68 -14.25 1.29
N PRO A 89 -9.28 -15.42 1.04
CA PRO A 89 -8.63 -16.51 0.30
C PRO A 89 -8.12 -16.12 -1.10
N ASP A 90 -8.81 -15.21 -1.77
CA ASP A 90 -8.47 -14.61 -3.08
C ASP A 90 -7.75 -13.26 -2.95
N GLY A 91 -7.45 -12.84 -1.72
CA GLY A 91 -6.79 -11.59 -1.43
C GLY A 91 -5.31 -11.61 -1.79
N VAL A 92 -4.74 -10.41 -1.97
CA VAL A 92 -3.33 -10.26 -2.35
C VAL A 92 -2.51 -9.56 -1.26
N LEU A 93 -1.34 -10.13 -0.99
CA LEU A 93 -0.34 -9.56 -0.09
C LEU A 93 0.71 -8.79 -0.91
N VAL A 94 0.76 -7.47 -0.78
CA VAL A 94 1.70 -6.57 -1.47
C VAL A 94 2.80 -6.14 -0.50
N VAL A 95 4.06 -6.45 -0.78
CA VAL A 95 5.16 -6.31 0.20
C VAL A 95 6.37 -5.60 -0.40
N ASN A 96 6.89 -4.62 0.34
CA ASN A 96 8.22 -4.09 0.12
C ASN A 96 9.26 -5.12 0.57
N SER A 97 10.01 -5.74 -0.35
CA SER A 97 11.04 -6.73 -0.02
C SER A 97 12.04 -6.91 -1.16
N ALA A 98 13.32 -7.10 -0.80
CA ALA A 98 14.37 -7.54 -1.72
C ALA A 98 14.47 -9.08 -1.82
N LYS A 99 13.68 -9.82 -1.03
CA LYS A 99 13.63 -11.28 -1.04
C LYS A 99 12.66 -11.77 -2.12
N ASN A 100 12.78 -13.04 -2.52
CA ASN A 100 11.80 -13.68 -3.40
C ASN A 100 10.46 -13.94 -2.68
N VAL A 101 9.44 -14.32 -3.45
CA VAL A 101 8.08 -14.52 -2.94
C VAL A 101 8.05 -15.65 -1.91
N GLU A 102 8.76 -16.76 -2.14
CA GLU A 102 8.73 -17.91 -1.20
C GLU A 102 9.29 -17.54 0.17
N ALA A 103 10.37 -16.75 0.23
CA ALA A 103 10.91 -16.28 1.49
C ALA A 103 9.94 -15.35 2.23
N VAL A 104 9.29 -14.42 1.51
CA VAL A 104 8.29 -13.51 2.10
C VAL A 104 7.08 -14.28 2.64
N ARG A 105 6.57 -15.25 1.87
CA ARG A 105 5.49 -16.15 2.27
C ARG A 105 5.85 -16.95 3.53
N GLY A 106 7.09 -17.44 3.61
CA GLY A 106 7.61 -18.17 4.76
C GLY A 106 7.62 -17.34 6.06
N GLU A 107 7.94 -16.05 5.98
CA GLU A 107 8.01 -15.15 7.17
C GLU A 107 6.65 -14.85 7.81
N CYS A 108 5.58 -14.85 7.02
CA CYS A 108 4.22 -14.60 7.49
C CYS A 108 3.30 -15.83 7.41
N GLN A 109 3.87 -17.00 7.11
CA GLN A 109 3.14 -18.28 6.96
C GLN A 109 1.92 -18.15 6.02
N PHE A 110 2.09 -17.44 4.91
CA PHE A 110 1.02 -17.14 3.96
C PHE A 110 1.24 -17.88 2.65
N ASN A 111 0.24 -18.64 2.20
CA ASN A 111 0.27 -19.40 0.94
C ASN A 111 -0.87 -18.92 0.03
N GLY A 112 -0.74 -17.70 -0.47
CA GLY A 112 -1.69 -17.12 -1.43
C GLY A 112 -1.02 -16.04 -2.26
N ARG A 113 -1.80 -15.38 -3.11
CA ARG A 113 -1.32 -14.40 -4.08
C ARG A 113 -0.47 -13.32 -3.42
N THR A 114 0.77 -13.17 -3.88
CA THR A 114 1.74 -12.25 -3.30
C THR A 114 2.39 -11.40 -4.38
N ALA A 115 2.43 -10.09 -4.17
CA ALA A 115 3.12 -9.13 -4.99
C ALA A 115 4.32 -8.54 -4.22
N ILE A 116 5.51 -8.57 -4.79
CA ILE A 116 6.73 -8.03 -4.17
C ILE A 116 7.44 -7.02 -5.07
N VAL A 117 8.06 -6.04 -4.42
CA VAL A 117 9.00 -5.12 -5.07
C VAL A 117 10.01 -4.61 -4.04
N ASP A 118 11.25 -4.37 -4.46
CA ASP A 118 12.26 -3.70 -3.62
C ASP A 118 12.03 -2.18 -3.64
N ALA A 119 10.94 -1.76 -3.01
CA ALA A 119 10.55 -0.36 -2.96
C ALA A 119 11.57 0.50 -2.19
N SER A 120 12.30 -0.10 -1.23
CA SER A 120 13.39 0.57 -0.52
C SER A 120 14.51 0.98 -1.48
N LYS A 121 14.97 0.06 -2.33
CA LYS A 121 15.98 0.35 -3.36
C LYS A 121 15.49 1.39 -4.36
N ILE A 122 14.27 1.22 -4.89
CA ILE A 122 13.70 2.17 -5.86
C ILE A 122 13.58 3.58 -5.24
N ALA A 123 13.12 3.68 -3.99
CA ALA A 123 13.01 4.95 -3.29
C ALA A 123 14.39 5.61 -3.09
N GLU A 124 15.41 4.84 -2.70
CA GLU A 124 16.78 5.34 -2.56
C GLU A 124 17.31 5.90 -3.90
N GLU A 125 17.13 5.17 -5.00
CA GLU A 125 17.60 5.57 -6.33
C GLU A 125 16.87 6.80 -6.90
N GLU A 126 15.54 6.88 -6.76
CA GLU A 126 14.73 7.96 -7.36
C GLU A 126 14.57 9.18 -6.44
N LEU A 127 14.44 8.96 -5.13
CA LEU A 127 14.13 9.98 -4.14
C LEU A 127 15.35 10.41 -3.34
N GLY A 128 16.40 9.57 -3.26
CA GLY A 128 17.57 9.78 -2.40
C GLY A 128 17.32 9.49 -0.93
N VAL A 129 16.18 8.87 -0.60
CA VAL A 129 15.80 8.46 0.76
C VAL A 129 14.95 7.19 0.69
N PRO A 130 15.04 6.27 1.68
CA PRO A 130 14.35 4.98 1.64
C PRO A 130 12.90 5.11 2.17
N ILE A 131 12.16 6.11 1.69
CA ILE A 131 10.75 6.32 2.05
C ILE A 131 9.87 5.67 0.98
N THR A 132 9.23 4.56 1.33
CA THR A 132 8.62 3.64 0.35
C THR A 132 7.13 3.87 0.08
N ASN A 133 6.49 4.82 0.75
CA ASN A 133 5.03 5.00 0.69
C ASN A 133 4.46 5.18 -0.72
N THR A 134 5.01 6.09 -1.51
CA THR A 134 4.56 6.39 -2.88
C THR A 134 5.00 5.31 -3.87
N THR A 135 6.23 4.81 -3.70
CA THR A 135 6.76 3.66 -4.46
C THR A 135 5.84 2.45 -4.35
N MET A 136 5.41 2.09 -3.13
CA MET A 136 4.52 0.96 -2.88
C MET A 136 3.11 1.12 -3.46
N LEU A 137 2.66 2.35 -3.76
CA LEU A 137 1.40 2.54 -4.49
C LEU A 137 1.47 1.96 -5.90
N GLY A 138 2.65 1.98 -6.54
CA GLY A 138 2.86 1.35 -7.85
C GLY A 138 2.60 -0.16 -7.81
N ALA A 139 3.14 -0.83 -6.79
CA ALA A 139 2.91 -2.25 -6.56
C ALA A 139 1.43 -2.55 -6.27
N LEU A 140 0.78 -1.73 -5.43
CA LEU A 140 -0.66 -1.86 -5.15
C LEU A 140 -1.50 -1.73 -6.43
N LEU A 141 -1.23 -0.72 -7.25
CA LEU A 141 -1.96 -0.48 -8.49
C LEU A 141 -1.85 -1.68 -9.45
N LYS A 142 -0.65 -2.28 -9.58
CA LYS A 142 -0.47 -3.48 -10.42
C LYS A 142 -1.15 -4.72 -9.85
N ALA A 143 -1.08 -4.91 -8.53
CA ALA A 143 -1.63 -6.10 -7.88
C ALA A 143 -3.16 -6.11 -7.84
N ALA A 144 -3.77 -4.95 -7.62
CA ALA A 144 -5.20 -4.82 -7.37
C ALA A 144 -6.00 -4.22 -8.54
N GLY A 145 -5.43 -3.31 -9.36
CA GLY A 145 -6.09 -2.80 -10.58
C GLY A 145 -7.40 -2.01 -10.40
N HIS A 146 -7.72 -1.53 -9.19
CA HIS A 146 -9.00 -0.85 -8.92
C HIS A 146 -8.99 0.66 -9.19
N VAL A 147 -7.83 1.24 -9.46
CA VAL A 147 -7.63 2.67 -9.79
C VAL A 147 -6.61 2.73 -10.92
N ASP A 148 -6.84 3.58 -11.92
CA ASP A 148 -5.89 3.82 -13.01
C ASP A 148 -4.66 4.52 -12.43
N LEU A 149 -3.47 4.08 -12.85
CA LEU A 149 -2.22 4.70 -12.47
C LEU A 149 -2.22 6.22 -12.74
N LYS A 150 -2.86 6.68 -13.83
CA LYS A 150 -2.96 8.10 -14.16
C LYS A 150 -3.76 8.90 -13.12
N ALA A 151 -4.72 8.28 -12.45
CA ALA A 151 -5.54 8.97 -11.45
C ALA A 151 -4.75 9.39 -10.21
N ILE A 152 -3.60 8.75 -9.94
CA ILE A 152 -2.71 9.12 -8.82
C ILE A 152 -1.94 10.42 -9.08
N GLU A 153 -1.75 10.82 -10.34
CA GLU A 153 -0.82 11.89 -10.71
C GLU A 153 -1.23 13.23 -10.10
N LYS A 154 -2.53 13.58 -10.16
CA LYS A 154 -3.04 14.84 -9.59
C LYS A 154 -2.98 14.88 -8.05
N PRO A 155 -3.50 13.89 -7.29
CA PRO A 155 -3.33 13.82 -5.84
C PRO A 155 -1.86 13.91 -5.39
N LEU A 156 -0.98 13.17 -6.09
CA LEU A 156 0.44 13.12 -5.77
C LEU A 156 1.12 14.47 -6.03
N ALA A 157 0.80 15.13 -7.15
CA ALA A 157 1.27 16.48 -7.45
C ALA A 157 0.81 17.51 -6.41
N ALA A 158 -0.46 17.47 -6.01
CA ALA A 158 -1.01 18.36 -4.98
C ALA A 158 -0.32 18.14 -3.61
N ARG A 159 -0.03 16.88 -3.25
CA ARG A 159 0.55 16.52 -1.96
C ARG A 159 2.04 16.90 -1.83
N PHE A 160 2.80 16.71 -2.91
CA PHE A 160 4.26 16.75 -2.86
C PHE A 160 4.88 17.92 -3.65
N GLY A 161 4.11 18.62 -4.48
CA GLY A 161 4.57 19.80 -5.23
C GLY A 161 5.85 19.51 -6.02
N ARG A 162 6.94 20.21 -5.69
CA ARG A 162 8.22 20.14 -6.41
C ARG A 162 8.85 18.74 -6.47
N ILE A 163 8.59 17.87 -5.48
CA ILE A 163 9.15 16.50 -5.46
C ILE A 163 8.20 15.46 -6.06
N ALA A 164 7.05 15.89 -6.60
CA ALA A 164 6.04 14.99 -7.14
C ALA A 164 6.55 14.18 -8.34
N GLU A 165 7.34 14.78 -9.23
CA GLU A 165 7.87 14.06 -10.40
C GLU A 165 8.78 12.89 -9.99
N LYS A 166 9.63 13.09 -8.98
CA LYS A 166 10.48 12.00 -8.44
C LYS A 166 9.63 10.87 -7.86
N ASN A 167 8.62 11.23 -7.07
CA ASN A 167 7.67 10.27 -6.49
C ASN A 167 6.90 9.51 -7.58
N LEU A 168 6.50 10.18 -8.66
CA LEU A 168 5.79 9.56 -9.76
C LEU A 168 6.68 8.59 -10.55
N ARG A 169 7.97 8.91 -10.74
CA ARG A 169 8.92 7.96 -11.33
C ARG A 169 9.13 6.74 -10.45
N ALA A 170 9.33 6.92 -9.14
CA ALA A 170 9.47 5.81 -8.20
C ALA A 170 8.23 4.90 -8.20
N LEU A 171 7.04 5.49 -8.21
CA LEU A 171 5.76 4.78 -8.33
C LEU A 171 5.68 3.98 -9.66
N LYS A 172 5.98 4.60 -10.80
CA LYS A 172 5.93 3.95 -12.12
C LYS A 172 6.93 2.81 -12.22
N ARG A 173 8.16 3.01 -11.74
CA ARG A 173 9.17 1.94 -11.65
C ARG A 173 8.70 0.78 -10.80
N ALA A 174 8.15 1.04 -9.62
CA ALA A 174 7.61 -0.03 -8.78
C ALA A 174 6.44 -0.76 -9.44
N TYR A 175 5.55 -0.06 -10.15
CA TYR A 175 4.51 -0.70 -10.95
C TYR A 175 5.14 -1.66 -11.97
N GLU A 176 6.14 -1.24 -12.73
CA GLU A 176 6.79 -2.08 -13.73
C GLU A 176 7.55 -3.26 -13.11
N GLU A 177 8.36 -3.00 -12.08
CA GLU A 177 9.27 -3.95 -11.43
C GLU A 177 8.59 -4.94 -10.46
N THR A 178 7.32 -4.70 -10.08
CA THR A 178 6.61 -5.60 -9.15
C THR A 178 6.42 -7.00 -9.75
N VAL A 179 6.84 -8.02 -9.03
CA VAL A 179 6.63 -9.44 -9.36
C VAL A 179 5.40 -9.93 -8.61
N ILE A 180 4.54 -10.70 -9.28
CA ILE A 180 3.32 -11.27 -8.71
C ILE A 180 3.34 -12.78 -8.92
N GLU A 181 3.10 -13.53 -7.86
CA GLU A 181 2.94 -14.99 -7.89
C GLU A 181 1.65 -15.39 -7.17
N GLU A 182 1.07 -16.50 -7.61
CA GLU A 182 -0.19 -17.08 -7.09
C GLU A 182 0.09 -18.07 -5.95
#